data_AF-A0A7C1V0M7-F1
#
_entry.id   AF-A0A7C1V0M7-F1
#
_cell.length_a   1.000
_cell.length_b   1.000
_cell.length_c   1.000
_cell.angle_alpha   90.00
_cell.angle_beta   90.00
_cell.angle_gamma   90.00
#
_symmetry.space_group_name_H-M   'P 1'
#
loop_
_entity.id
_entity.type
_entity.pdbx_description
1 polymer ?
#
loop_
_entity_poly.entity_id
_entity_poly.type
_entity_poly.pdbx_seq_one_letter_code
_entity_poly.pdbx_strand_id
1 'polypeptide(L)'
;MKTYKKIKPFKERSKPKFKHPDGEIIYGTILDEIEIEHGDLKGKLYKYLVQKILYEDGKEEFRFCYYYINFSNPKRHWIFGQFALTLSKEQYLEFHKRMQEKGWI
;
A
#
# COMPACT_ATOMS: atom_id res chain seq x y z
N MET A 1 9.30 5.47 24.15
CA MET A 1 8.35 5.06 23.09
C MET A 1 8.76 3.70 22.56
N LYS A 2 7.99 2.62 22.78
CA LYS A 2 8.30 1.32 22.16
C LYS A 2 8.11 1.41 20.65
N THR A 3 9.21 1.46 19.93
CA THR A 3 9.37 1.48 18.47
C THR A 3 8.82 0.17 17.90
N TYR A 4 7.62 0.22 17.31
CA TYR A 4 7.13 -0.89 16.50
C TYR A 4 8.01 -1.03 15.25
N LYS A 5 8.16 -2.26 14.73
CA LYS A 5 8.96 -2.52 13.52
C LYS A 5 8.48 -1.58 12.42
N LYS A 6 9.40 -0.83 11.81
CA LYS A 6 9.08 0.01 10.65
C LYS A 6 8.71 -0.89 9.48
N ILE A 7 7.79 -0.42 8.63
CA ILE A 7 7.52 -1.07 7.35
C ILE A 7 8.80 -0.92 6.51
N LYS A 8 9.27 -2.02 5.91
CA LYS A 8 10.44 -1.99 5.04
C LYS A 8 10.18 -1.05 3.84
N PRO A 9 11.20 -0.41 3.25
CA PRO A 9 11.07 0.26 1.96
C PRO A 9 10.53 -0.70 0.89
N PHE A 10 9.74 -0.23 -0.07
CA PHE A 10 9.12 -1.11 -1.08
C PHE A 10 10.14 -1.96 -1.86
N LYS A 11 11.36 -1.44 -2.07
CA LYS A 11 12.49 -2.13 -2.72
C LYS A 11 12.97 -3.38 -1.97
N GLU A 12 12.69 -3.46 -0.66
CA GLU A 12 13.08 -4.57 0.21
C GLU A 12 11.89 -5.47 0.59
N ARG A 13 10.68 -5.17 0.08
CA ARG A 13 9.48 -5.97 0.31
C ARG A 13 9.45 -7.13 -0.68
N SER A 14 8.80 -8.23 -0.30
CA SER A 14 8.54 -9.34 -1.21
C SER A 14 7.72 -8.88 -2.41
N LYS A 15 7.99 -9.49 -3.57
CA LYS A 15 7.23 -9.22 -4.79
C LYS A 15 5.73 -9.43 -4.55
N PRO A 16 4.87 -8.50 -5.00
CA PRO A 16 3.44 -8.69 -4.97
C PRO A 16 3.04 -9.94 -5.75
N LYS A 17 2.08 -10.68 -5.19
CA LYS A 17 1.48 -11.86 -5.83
C LYS A 17 0.01 -11.58 -6.09
N PHE A 18 -0.47 -11.98 -7.25
CA PHE A 18 -1.85 -11.85 -7.67
C PHE A 18 -2.34 -13.20 -8.13
N LYS A 19 -3.53 -13.59 -7.68
CA LYS A 19 -4.16 -14.84 -8.11
C LYS A 19 -5.21 -14.50 -9.15
N HIS A 20 -5.01 -14.93 -10.38
CA HIS A 20 -6.01 -14.80 -11.42
C HIS A 20 -7.24 -15.69 -11.12
N PRO A 21 -8.42 -15.39 -11.67
CA PRO A 21 -9.63 -16.18 -11.48
C PRO A 21 -9.48 -17.66 -11.86
N ASP A 22 -8.61 -17.97 -12.83
CA ASP A 22 -8.25 -19.32 -13.27
C ASP A 22 -7.32 -20.08 -12.30
N GLY A 23 -6.79 -19.40 -11.27
CA GLY A 23 -5.88 -19.95 -10.28
C GLY A 23 -4.40 -19.71 -10.56
N GLU A 24 -4.02 -19.12 -11.69
CA GLU A 24 -2.65 -18.74 -11.99
C GLU A 24 -2.14 -17.69 -10.99
N ILE A 25 -0.88 -17.80 -10.58
CA ILE A 25 -0.23 -16.82 -9.71
C ILE A 25 0.73 -15.98 -10.54
N ILE A 26 0.40 -14.70 -10.67
CA ILE A 26 1.24 -13.73 -11.35
C ILE A 26 2.02 -12.93 -10.31
N TYR A 27 3.30 -12.74 -10.58
CA TYR A 27 4.19 -11.92 -9.75
C TYR A 27 4.43 -10.57 -10.42
N GLY A 28 4.30 -9.51 -9.63
CA GLY A 28 4.66 -8.16 -10.08
C GLY A 28 5.94 -7.67 -9.40
N THR A 29 6.50 -6.58 -9.92
CA THR A 29 7.56 -5.80 -9.27
C THR A 29 7.03 -4.41 -8.95
N ILE A 30 7.17 -3.96 -7.69
CA ILE A 30 6.80 -2.59 -7.32
C ILE A 30 7.89 -1.66 -7.84
N LEU A 31 7.53 -0.78 -8.78
CA LEU A 31 8.44 0.22 -9.36
C LEU A 31 8.58 1.44 -8.44
N ASP A 32 7.44 1.91 -7.92
CA ASP A 32 7.37 3.08 -7.06
C ASP A 32 6.09 3.05 -6.20
N GLU A 33 6.02 3.89 -5.18
CA GLU A 33 4.94 3.92 -4.19
C GLU A 33 4.65 5.36 -3.72
N ILE A 34 3.37 5.69 -3.60
CA ILE A 34 2.88 6.88 -2.91
C ILE A 34 2.23 6.41 -1.61
N GLU A 35 2.54 7.09 -0.50
CA GLU A 35 1.99 6.82 0.82
C GLU A 35 1.31 8.07 1.39
N ILE A 36 0.14 7.88 1.99
CA ILE A 36 -0.50 8.87 2.88
C ILE A 36 -0.86 8.20 4.22
N GLU A 37 -0.74 8.95 5.32
CA GLU A 37 -1.13 8.47 6.64
C GLU A 37 -2.57 8.86 6.99
N HIS A 38 -3.28 7.98 7.69
CA HIS A 38 -4.66 8.19 8.10
C HIS A 38 -4.98 7.51 9.44
N GLY A 39 -5.79 8.13 10.29
CA GLY A 39 -6.23 7.56 11.56
C GLY A 39 -5.54 8.18 12.78
N ASP A 40 -5.58 7.48 13.90
CA ASP A 40 -5.12 7.97 15.21
C ASP A 40 -4.24 6.93 15.91
N LEU A 41 -3.17 7.42 16.56
CA LEU A 41 -2.27 6.66 17.42
C LEU A 41 -2.96 6.10 18.68
N LYS A 42 -4.16 6.58 19.05
CA LYS A 42 -4.97 5.99 20.13
C LYS A 42 -5.76 4.75 19.71
N GLY A 43 -5.95 4.53 18.41
CA GLY A 43 -6.73 3.43 17.86
C GLY A 43 -5.97 2.70 16.76
N LYS A 44 -6.43 2.87 15.51
CA LYS A 44 -5.76 2.35 14.32
C LYS A 44 -5.13 3.50 13.55
N LEU A 45 -3.87 3.31 13.18
CA LEU A 45 -3.20 4.11 12.17
C LEU A 45 -3.08 3.29 10.90
N TYR A 46 -3.38 3.91 9.78
CA TYR A 46 -3.27 3.38 8.45
C TYR A 46 -2.20 4.15 7.68
N LYS A 47 -1.47 3.42 6.84
CA LYS A 47 -0.66 3.93 5.75
C LYS A 47 -1.31 3.46 4.46
N TYR A 48 -2.07 4.34 3.83
CA TYR A 48 -2.71 4.07 2.55
C TYR A 48 -1.68 4.25 1.44
N LEU A 49 -1.73 3.34 0.47
CA LEU A 49 -0.70 3.20 -0.56
C LEU A 49 -1.31 3.15 -1.95
N VAL A 50 -0.66 3.80 -2.90
CA VAL A 50 -0.79 3.51 -4.33
C VAL A 50 0.56 3.04 -4.82
N GLN A 51 0.61 1.82 -5.34
CA GLN A 51 1.83 1.21 -5.87
C GLN A 51 1.74 1.09 -7.38
N LYS A 52 2.80 1.51 -8.07
CA LYS A 52 2.98 1.25 -9.49
C LYS A 52 3.68 -0.10 -9.66
N ILE A 53 3.04 -1.03 -10.36
CA ILE A 53 3.47 -2.43 -10.46
C ILE A 53 3.74 -2.77 -11.92
N LEU A 54 4.89 -3.40 -12.18
CA LEU A 54 5.25 -3.95 -13.49
C LEU A 54 5.12 -5.48 -13.45
N TYR A 55 4.37 -6.05 -14.38
CA TYR A 55 4.24 -7.49 -14.58
C TYR A 55 5.27 -8.04 -15.56
N GLU A 56 5.38 -9.37 -15.61
CA GLU A 56 6.34 -10.06 -16.48
C GLU A 56 6.05 -9.84 -17.97
N ASP A 57 4.80 -9.59 -18.35
CA ASP A 57 4.38 -9.26 -19.71
C ASP A 57 4.64 -7.78 -20.10
N GLY A 58 5.25 -7.01 -19.19
CA GLY A 58 5.58 -5.61 -19.40
C GLY A 58 4.43 -4.63 -19.11
N LYS A 59 3.25 -5.11 -18.72
CA LYS A 59 2.14 -4.21 -18.35
C LYS A 59 2.37 -3.55 -17.00
N GLU A 60 1.93 -2.30 -16.90
CA GLU A 60 1.93 -1.54 -15.66
C GLU A 60 0.51 -1.40 -15.11
N GLU A 61 0.34 -1.58 -13.80
CA GLU A 61 -0.93 -1.34 -13.11
C GLU A 61 -0.71 -0.56 -11.81
N PHE A 62 -1.77 0.11 -11.35
CA PHE A 62 -1.82 0.73 -10.03
C PHE A 62 -2.56 -0.15 -9.04
N ARG A 63 -1.91 -0.49 -7.93
CA ARG A 63 -2.54 -1.18 -6.80
C ARG A 63 -2.80 -0.22 -5.65
N PHE A 64 -4.06 -0.09 -5.30
CA PHE A 64 -4.51 0.57 -4.06
C PHE A 64 -4.51 -0.44 -2.92
N CYS A 65 -3.76 -0.16 -1.86
CA CYS A 65 -3.63 -1.05 -0.71
C CYS A 65 -3.28 -0.27 0.56
N TYR A 66 -3.09 -0.95 1.68
CA TYR A 66 -2.73 -0.29 2.92
C TYR A 66 -1.94 -1.18 3.88
N TYR A 67 -1.20 -0.54 4.77
CA TYR A 67 -0.82 -1.12 6.04
C TYR A 67 -1.66 -0.50 7.16
N TYR A 68 -1.95 -1.26 8.21
CA TYR A 68 -2.48 -0.70 9.44
C TYR A 68 -1.81 -1.28 10.67
N ILE A 69 -1.80 -0.50 11.75
CA ILE A 69 -1.35 -0.91 13.07
C ILE A 69 -2.44 -0.54 14.08
N ASN A 70 -2.81 -1.49 14.93
CA ASN A 70 -3.76 -1.26 16.01
C ASN A 70 -2.98 -1.04 17.32
N PHE A 71 -3.00 0.18 17.84
CA PHE A 71 -2.28 0.56 19.05
C PHE A 71 -2.93 0.06 20.34
N SER A 72 -4.22 -0.28 20.29
CA SER A 72 -4.90 -0.96 21.40
C SER A 72 -4.43 -2.41 21.57
N ASN A 73 -3.70 -2.98 20.60
CA ASN A 73 -3.15 -4.34 20.70
C ASN A 73 -1.79 -4.32 21.44
N PRO A 74 -1.62 -5.08 22.54
CA PRO A 74 -0.34 -5.17 23.25
C PRO A 74 0.79 -5.76 22.40
N LYS A 75 0.48 -6.56 21.37
CA LYS A 75 1.41 -7.12 20.36
C LYS A 75 1.25 -6.41 19.01
N ARG A 76 1.09 -5.09 19.02
CA ARG A 76 0.94 -4.27 17.81
C ARG A 76 2.06 -4.52 16.80
N HIS A 77 1.66 -4.71 15.54
CA HIS A 77 2.54 -4.85 14.39
C HIS A 77 1.80 -4.34 13.15
N TRP A 78 2.53 -4.03 12.09
CA TRP A 78 1.92 -3.65 10.82
C TRP A 78 1.33 -4.87 10.13
N ILE A 79 0.09 -4.71 9.68
CA ILE A 79 -0.65 -5.71 8.92
C ILE A 79 -0.91 -5.11 7.55
N PHE A 80 -0.56 -5.85 6.50
CA PHE A 80 -0.83 -5.48 5.11
C PHE A 80 -2.23 -5.94 4.70
N GLY A 81 -2.96 -5.11 3.98
CA GLY A 81 -4.27 -5.42 3.41
C GLY A 81 -4.38 -4.91 1.97
N GLN A 82 -5.02 -5.70 1.13
CA GLN A 82 -5.37 -5.36 -0.27
C GLN A 82 -6.89 -5.25 -0.48
N PHE A 83 -7.66 -5.20 0.60
CA PHE A 83 -9.12 -5.05 0.54
C PHE A 83 -9.52 -3.66 0.01
N ALA A 84 -10.82 -3.48 -0.29
CA ALA A 84 -11.39 -2.23 -0.79
C ALA A 84 -10.93 -1.03 0.06
N LEU A 85 -9.97 -0.27 -0.49
CA LEU A 85 -9.40 0.90 0.17
C LEU A 85 -10.48 1.99 0.20
N THR A 86 -10.98 2.32 1.38
CA THR A 86 -11.94 3.40 1.56
C THR A 86 -11.20 4.71 1.75
N LEU A 87 -11.36 5.64 0.81
CA LEU A 87 -10.75 6.96 0.82
C LEU A 87 -11.81 8.04 0.94
N SER A 88 -11.51 9.11 1.69
CA SER A 88 -12.24 10.36 1.56
C SER A 88 -11.93 11.02 0.21
N LYS A 89 -12.75 11.99 -0.19
CA LYS A 89 -12.52 12.78 -1.41
C LYS A 89 -11.16 13.46 -1.38
N GLU A 90 -10.79 14.04 -0.24
CA GLU A 90 -9.52 14.74 -0.04
C GLU A 90 -8.33 13.79 -0.18
N GLN A 91 -8.45 12.58 0.38
CA GLN A 91 -7.42 11.55 0.27
C GLN A 91 -7.23 11.07 -1.17
N TYR A 92 -8.32 10.89 -1.90
CA TYR A 92 -8.26 10.56 -3.32
C TYR A 92 -7.59 11.67 -4.14
N LEU A 93 -7.98 12.92 -3.93
CA LEU A 93 -7.38 14.06 -4.63
C LEU A 93 -5.89 14.22 -4.30
N GLU A 94 -5.48 13.94 -3.07
CA GLU A 94 -4.07 13.94 -2.69
C GLU A 94 -3.28 12.85 -3.43
N PHE A 95 -3.83 11.63 -3.53
CA PHE A 95 -3.20 10.59 -4.35
C PHE A 95 -3.11 11.00 -5.81
N HIS A 96 -4.20 11.47 -6.40
CA HIS A 96 -4.25 11.90 -7.79
C HIS A 96 -3.18 12.96 -8.08
N LYS A 97 -3.08 14.00 -7.24
CA LYS A 97 -2.07 15.05 -7.36
C LYS A 97 -0.65 14.48 -7.30
N ARG A 98 -0.34 13.61 -6.34
CA ARG A 98 0.99 12.99 -6.21
C ARG A 98 1.33 12.06 -7.37
N MET A 99 0.34 11.39 -7.95
CA MET A 99 0.52 10.58 -9.16
C MET A 99 0.88 11.47 -10.35
N GLN A 100 0.24 12.64 -10.50
CA GLN A 100 0.59 13.63 -11.52
C GLN A 100 1.99 14.22 -11.31
N GLU A 101 2.34 14.60 -10.08
CA GLU A 101 3.67 15.14 -9.75
C GLU A 101 4.80 14.15 -10.04
N LYS A 102 4.53 12.84 -9.90
CA LYS A 102 5.47 11.77 -10.27
C LYS A 102 5.41 11.39 -11.76
N GLY A 103 4.52 11.99 -12.56
CA GLY A 103 4.34 11.66 -13.97
C GLY A 103 3.79 10.26 -14.22
N TRP A 104 3.02 9.72 -13.27
CA TRP A 104 2.37 8.41 -13.42
C TRP A 104 1.10 8.50 -14.27
N ILE A 105 0.41 9.65 -14.22
CA ILE A 105 -0.82 9.99 -14.96
C ILE A 105 -0.78 11.47 -15.39
#